data_AF-A0A820KDF5-F1
#
_entry.id   AF-A0A820KDF5-F1
#
_cell.length_a   1.000
_cell.length_b   1.000
_cell.length_c   1.000
_cell.angle_alpha   90.00
_cell.angle_beta   90.00
_cell.angle_gamma   90.00
#
_symmetry.space_group_name_H-M   'P 1'
#
loop_
_entity.id
_entity.type
_entity.pdbx_description
1 polymer ?
#
loop_
_entity_poly.entity_id
_entity_poly.type
_entity_poly.pdbx_seq_one_letter_code
_entity_poly.pdbx_strand_id
1 'polypeptide(L)' 'DIDDDIQMSEFALQKNVPLELADLGLLATVEPQTIHFYDKLCVVVLSTDNGEIRDSNKIMLMRVLKCTTCYLLSVWHYR' A
#
# COMPACT_ATOMS: atom_id res chain seq x y z
N ASP A 1 -18.15 25.62 18.88
CA ASP A 1 -17.09 25.79 17.85
C ASP A 1 -16.22 24.53 17.78
N ILE A 2 -16.80 23.38 17.42
CA ILE A 2 -16.12 22.06 17.42
C ILE A 2 -16.21 21.34 16.06
N ASP A 3 -16.90 21.88 15.06
CA ASP A 3 -17.30 21.10 13.87
C ASP A 3 -16.78 21.62 12.51
N ASP A 4 -15.83 22.55 12.46
CA ASP A 4 -15.42 23.18 11.19
C ASP A 4 -14.32 22.44 10.40
N ASP A 5 -13.64 21.45 10.99
CA ASP A 5 -12.43 20.90 10.36
C ASP A 5 -12.69 19.70 9.43
N ILE A 6 -13.88 19.09 9.45
CA ILE A 6 -14.14 17.84 8.72
C ILE A 6 -15.52 17.86 8.05
N GLN A 7 -15.56 18.25 6.78
CA GLN A 7 -16.71 17.96 5.93
C GLN A 7 -16.77 16.45 5.65
N MET A 8 -17.61 15.74 6.41
CA MET A 8 -17.82 14.28 6.40
C MET A 8 -18.14 13.63 5.05
N SER A 9 -18.37 14.40 3.99
CA SER A 9 -18.75 13.88 2.67
C SER A 9 -17.57 13.63 1.72
N GLU A 10 -16.35 14.03 2.07
CA GLU A 10 -15.22 14.00 1.13
C GLU A 10 -13.88 13.65 1.79
N PHE A 11 -13.84 12.60 2.62
CA PHE A 11 -12.55 12.00 3.01
C PHE A 11 -11.97 11.21 1.83
N ALA A 12 -11.28 11.93 0.94
CA ALA A 12 -10.57 11.35 -0.19
C ALA A 12 -9.08 11.22 0.16
N LEU A 13 -8.69 10.07 0.73
CA LEU A 13 -7.28 9.67 0.69
C LEU A 13 -6.85 9.60 -0.78
N GLN A 14 -5.65 10.11 -1.07
CA GLN A 14 -5.19 10.20 -2.45
C GLN A 14 -5.03 8.80 -3.05
N LYS A 15 -5.79 8.52 -4.11
CA LYS A 15 -5.67 7.26 -4.85
C LYS A 15 -4.27 7.15 -5.43
N ASN A 16 -3.73 5.93 -5.44
CA ASN A 16 -2.44 5.59 -6.05
C ASN A 16 -1.21 6.17 -5.32
N VAL A 17 -1.36 6.58 -4.06
CA VAL A 17 -0.24 6.89 -3.17
C VAL A 17 -0.13 5.82 -2.09
N PRO A 18 1.09 5.40 -1.69
CA PRO A 18 1.28 4.55 -0.51
C PRO A 18 0.65 5.19 0.72
N LEU A 19 -0.02 4.39 1.54
CA LEU A 19 -0.51 4.88 2.83
C LEU A 19 0.65 5.11 3.79
N GLU A 20 0.68 6.32 4.35
CA GLU A 20 1.57 6.67 5.42
C GLU A 20 0.91 6.43 6.79
N LEU A 21 1.72 6.53 7.85
CA LEU A 21 1.23 6.33 9.22
C LEU A 21 0.11 7.32 9.58
N ALA A 22 0.18 8.56 9.06
CA ALA A 22 -0.84 9.57 9.25
C ALA A 22 -2.19 9.17 8.64
N ASP A 23 -2.18 8.56 7.45
CA ASP A 23 -3.39 8.08 6.78
C ASP A 23 -4.06 6.95 7.58
N LEU A 24 -3.26 6.08 8.19
CA LEU A 24 -3.78 5.01 9.06
C LEU A 24 -4.42 5.56 10.34
N GLY A 25 -3.80 6.57 10.95
CA GLY A 25 -4.37 7.26 12.12
C GLY A 25 -5.68 7.98 11.78
N LEU A 26 -5.73 8.57 10.60
CA LEU A 26 -6.95 9.19 10.08
C LEU A 26 -8.04 8.14 9.87
N LEU A 27 -7.76 7.04 9.16
CA LEU A 27 -8.71 5.94 8.95
C LEU A 27 -9.25 5.36 10.27
N ALA A 28 -8.40 5.28 11.30
CA ALA A 28 -8.81 4.84 12.62
C ALA A 28 -9.79 5.83 13.31
N THR A 29 -9.73 7.12 12.96
CA THR A 29 -10.61 8.16 13.52
C THR A 29 -11.96 8.21 12.79
N VAL A 30 -11.98 8.00 11.47
CA VAL A 30 -13.22 8.07 10.66
C VAL A 30 -14.03 6.77 10.67
N GLU A 31 -13.47 5.67 11.18
CA GLU A 31 -14.09 4.34 11.27
C GLU A 31 -14.91 3.94 10.02
N PRO A 32 -14.31 3.94 8.81
CA PRO A 32 -15.04 3.61 7.60
C PRO A 32 -15.51 2.14 7.62
N GLN A 33 -16.74 1.90 7.16
CA GLN A 33 -17.30 0.55 7.10
C GLN A 33 -16.52 -0.40 6.17
N THR A 34 -15.90 0.14 5.12
CA THR A 34 -15.13 -0.66 4.16
C THR A 34 -13.99 0.16 3.57
N ILE A 35 -12.83 -0.48 3.45
CA ILE A 35 -11.61 0.10 2.88
C ILE A 35 -11.12 -0.85 1.78
N HIS A 36 -10.89 -0.33 0.56
CA HIS A 36 -10.43 -1.14 -0.57
C HIS A 36 -8.96 -0.86 -0.87
N PHE A 37 -8.11 -1.87 -0.69
CA PHE A 37 -6.70 -1.83 -1.06
C PHE A 37 -6.50 -2.45 -2.44
N TYR A 38 -5.48 -1.99 -3.17
CA TYR A 38 -5.02 -2.70 -4.35
C TYR A 38 -4.31 -3.99 -3.93
N ASP A 39 -4.47 -5.01 -4.77
CA ASP A 39 -3.80 -6.30 -4.58
C ASP A 39 -2.28 -6.15 -4.59
N LYS A 40 -1.61 -7.01 -3.82
CA LYS A 40 -0.16 -7.06 -3.76
C LYS A 40 0.38 -7.50 -5.12
N LEU A 41 1.36 -6.76 -5.66
CA LEU A 41 2.02 -7.13 -6.90
C LEU A 41 2.70 -8.50 -6.78
N CYS A 42 2.35 -9.42 -7.69
CA CYS A 42 2.98 -10.74 -7.79
C CYS A 42 4.12 -10.69 -8.82
N VAL A 43 5.36 -10.94 -8.37
CA VAL A 43 6.55 -10.96 -9.23
C VAL A 43 7.28 -12.29 -9.08
N VAL A 44 7.56 -12.94 -10.21
CA VAL A 44 8.33 -14.18 -10.26
C VAL A 44 9.77 -13.87 -10.66
N VAL A 45 10.75 -14.30 -9.86
CA VAL A 45 12.18 -14.10 -10.13
C VAL A 45 12.86 -15.43 -10.44
N LEU A 46 13.39 -15.54 -11.65
CA LEU A 46 14.09 -16.71 -12.17
C LEU A 46 15.59 -16.42 -12.32
N SER A 47 16.41 -17.46 -12.22
CA SER A 47 17.82 -17.44 -12.58
C SER A 47 18.05 -18.57 -13.57
N THR A 48 18.83 -18.31 -14.62
CA THR A 48 18.91 -19.16 -15.81
C THR A 48 20.24 -19.89 -15.95
N ASP A 49 21.15 -19.77 -14.99
CA ASP A 49 22.49 -20.37 -15.06
C ASP A 49 22.78 -21.28 -13.86
N ASN A 50 23.47 -22.41 -14.10
CA ASN A 50 23.53 -23.57 -13.19
C ASN A 50 24.60 -23.47 -12.10
N GLY A 51 25.07 -22.27 -11.77
CA GLY A 51 25.67 -21.99 -10.46
C GLY A 51 27.12 -22.42 -10.25
N GLU A 52 28.05 -21.96 -11.09
CA GLU A 52 29.47 -21.89 -10.70
C GLU A 52 29.73 -20.74 -9.71
N ILE A 53 28.87 -19.72 -9.70
CA ILE A 53 28.92 -18.56 -8.81
C ILE A 53 27.53 -18.34 -8.19
N ARG A 54 27.49 -17.95 -6.91
CA ARG A 54 26.25 -17.60 -6.20
C ARG A 54 25.58 -16.38 -6.84
N ASP A 55 24.32 -16.53 -7.24
CA ASP A 55 23.51 -15.47 -7.83
C ASP A 55 23.08 -14.41 -6.79
N SER A 56 23.89 -13.38 -6.63
CA SER A 56 23.62 -12.22 -5.79
C SER A 56 22.50 -11.33 -6.36
N ASN A 57 22.28 -11.33 -7.68
CA ASN A 57 21.27 -10.50 -8.33
C ASN A 57 19.87 -10.97 -7.98
N LYS A 58 19.61 -12.28 -8.04
CA LYS A 58 18.35 -12.86 -7.59
C LYS A 58 18.07 -12.54 -6.11
N ILE A 59 19.09 -12.63 -5.26
CA ILE A 59 18.97 -12.33 -3.83
C ILE A 59 18.64 -10.84 -3.61
N MET A 60 19.37 -9.95 -4.28
CA MET A 60 19.16 -8.51 -4.16
C MET A 60 17.77 -8.12 -4.66
N LEU A 61 17.36 -8.62 -5.82
CA LEU A 61 16.05 -8.32 -6.42
C LEU A 61 14.91 -8.82 -5.52
N MET A 62 15.01 -10.05 -4.99
CA MET A 62 14.02 -10.57 -4.03
C MET A 62 13.94 -9.73 -2.75
N ARG A 63 15.05 -9.15 -2.29
CA ARG A 63 15.04 -8.26 -1.12
C ARG A 63 14.36 -6.93 -1.42
N VAL A 64 14.71 -6.30 -2.55
CA VAL A 64 14.10 -5.04 -2.97
C VAL A 64 12.59 -5.19 -3.11
N LEU A 65 12.14 -6.22 -3.84
CA LEU A 65 10.71 -6.49 -4.09
C LEU A 65 9.92 -6.73 -2.79
N LYS A 66 10.52 -7.37 -1.78
CA LYS A 66 9.90 -7.53 -0.45
C LYS A 66 9.71 -6.20 0.28
N CYS A 67 10.63 -5.24 0.09
CA CYS A 67 10.57 -3.93 0.74
C CYS A 67 9.68 -2.92 -0.01
N THR A 68 9.42 -3.10 -1.31
CA THR A 68 8.68 -2.13 -2.13
C THR A 68 7.18 -2.39 -2.23
N THR A 69 6.66 -3.51 -1.72
CA THR A 69 5.22 -3.77 -1.76
C THR A 69 4.48 -2.87 -0.78
N CYS A 70 4.09 -1.69 -1.26
CA CYS A 70 3.15 -0.76 -0.64
C CYS A 70 1.73 -1.07 -1.14
N TYR A 71 0.76 -1.10 -0.23
CA TYR A 71 -0.65 -1.16 -0.59
C TYR A 71 -1.10 0.24 -1.01
N LEU A 72 -1.68 0.34 -2.21
CA LEU A 72 -2.37 1.55 -2.65
C LEU A 72 -3.82 1.48 -2.14
N LEU A 73 -4.50 2.62 -1.92
CA LEU A 73 -5.85 2.65 -1.34
C LEU A 73 -6.90 3.35 -2.23
N SER A 74 -8.13 2.84 -2.16
CA SER A 74 -9.36 3.58 -2.46
C SER A 74 -10.37 3.41 -1.31
N VAL A 75 -10.84 4.51 -0.73
CA VAL A 75 -11.90 4.48 0.30
C VAL A 75 -13.23 4.83 -0.36
N TRP A 76 -14.27 4.06 -0.05
CA TRP A 76 -15.63 4.33 -0.48
C TRP A 76 -16.52 4.36 0.76
N HIS A 77 -17.15 5.50 1.01
CA HIS A 77 -18.20 5.61 2.01
C HIS A 77 -19.55 5.63 1.28
N TYR A 78 -20.28 4.52 1.28
CA TYR A 78 -21.69 4.52 0.85
C TYR A 78 -22.56 4.87 2.06
N ARG A 79 -23.41 5.90 1.91
CA ARG A 79 -24.55 6.15 2.80
C ARG A 79 -25.72 5.26 2.40
#